data_AF-A0A2Z6EWX4-F1
#
_entry.id   AF-A0A2Z6EWX4-F1
#
_cell.length_a   1.000
_cell.length_b   1.000
_cell.length_c   1.000
_cell.angle_alpha   90.00
_cell.angle_beta   90.00
_cell.angle_gamma   90.00
#
_symmetry.space_group_name_H-M   'P 1'
#
loop_
_entity.id
_entity.type
_entity.pdbx_description
1 polymer ?
#
loop_
_entity_poly.entity_id
_entity_poly.type
_entity_poly.pdbx_seq_one_letter_code
_entity_poly.pdbx_strand_id
1 'polypeptide(L)' 'MENSISHRIKKHRDELRAAGFRPIQIWVPDTRRQDFTDKCRQQSLALRNDPHETEILNWLQEASDTEGWK' A
#
# COMPACT_ATOMS: atom_id res chain seq x y z
N MET A 1 -7.35 31.81 -7.81
CA MET A 1 -6.33 30.85 -7.34
C MET A 1 -6.67 29.51 -7.93
N GLU A 2 -6.03 29.18 -9.05
CA GLU A 2 -6.25 27.93 -9.78
C GLU A 2 -6.10 26.72 -8.87
N ASN A 3 -6.90 25.69 -9.17
CA ASN A 3 -7.10 24.46 -8.44
C ASN A 3 -5.86 23.54 -8.53
N SER A 4 -4.70 24.06 -8.11
CA SER A 4 -3.40 23.40 -8.15
C SER A 4 -3.48 22.03 -7.46
N ILE A 5 -2.78 21.05 -8.04
CA ILE A 5 -2.66 19.69 -7.49
C ILE A 5 -2.27 19.75 -6.00
N SER A 6 -1.37 20.66 -5.63
CA SER A 6 -0.94 20.85 -4.24
C SER A 6 -2.09 21.28 -3.31
N HIS A 7 -2.98 22.17 -3.77
CA HIS A 7 -4.15 22.60 -2.99
C HIS A 7 -5.12 21.43 -2.82
N ARG A 8 -5.43 20.71 -3.90
CA ARG A 8 -6.32 19.53 -3.85
C ARG A 8 -5.79 18.45 -2.90
N ILE A 9 -4.50 18.14 -2.96
CA ILE A 9 -3.86 17.18 -2.06
C ILE A 9 -3.92 17.65 -0.61
N LYS A 10 -3.71 18.94 -0.35
CA LYS A 10 -3.81 19.50 1.01
C LYS A 10 -5.22 19.35 1.57
N LYS A 11 -6.24 19.80 0.83
CA LYS A 11 -7.65 19.69 1.23
C LYS A 11 -8.04 18.24 1.56
N HIS A 12 -7.69 17.31 0.68
CA HIS A 12 -7.99 15.89 0.90
C HIS A 12 -7.32 15.32 2.17
N ARG A 13 -6.06 15.69 2.44
CA ARG A 13 -5.36 15.28 3.67
C ARG A 13 -6.01 15.89 4.91
N ASP A 14 -6.49 17.13 4.84
CA ASP A 14 -7.16 17.80 5.96
C ASP A 14 -8.50 17.13 6.30
N GLU A 15 -9.28 16.74 5.28
CA GLU A 15 -10.52 15.95 5.43
C GLU A 15 -10.26 14.57 6.07
N LEU A 16 -9.22 13.86 5.63
CA LEU A 16 -8.83 12.58 6.23
C LEU A 16 -8.42 12.72 7.70
N ARG A 17 -7.70 13.78 8.07
CA ARG A 17 -7.35 14.05 9.47
C ARG A 17 -8.59 14.34 10.32
N ALA A 18 -9.54 15.11 9.80
CA ALA A 18 -10.80 15.38 10.49
C ALA A 18 -11.63 14.10 10.71
N ALA A 19 -11.55 13.14 9.80
CA ALA A 19 -12.18 11.82 9.93
C ALA A 19 -11.40 10.84 10.84
N GLY A 20 -10.31 11.28 11.49
CA GLY A 20 -9.52 10.47 12.43
C GLY A 20 -8.41 9.64 11.80
N PHE A 21 -8.16 9.77 10.49
CA PHE A 21 -7.05 9.08 9.83
C PHE A 21 -5.72 9.81 10.04
N ARG A 22 -4.65 9.03 10.19
CA ARG A 22 -3.27 9.55 10.26
C ARG A 22 -2.53 9.27 8.95
N PRO A 23 -2.20 10.30 8.15
CA PRO A 23 -1.44 10.10 6.92
C PRO A 23 0.00 9.68 7.23
N ILE A 24 0.49 8.65 6.52
CA ILE A 24 1.91 8.29 6.47
C ILE A 24 2.46 8.54 5.08
N GLN A 25 3.70 9.02 5.00
CA GLN A 25 4.41 9.16 3.73
C GLN A 25 5.45 8.06 3.62
N ILE A 26 5.37 7.28 2.55
CA ILE A 26 6.37 6.28 2.19
C ILE A 26 6.99 6.68 0.85
N TRP A 27 8.30 6.48 0.74
CA TRP A 27 9.02 6.69 -0.51
C TRP A 27 9.02 5.37 -1.28
N VAL A 28 8.50 5.43 -2.51
CA VAL A 28 8.48 4.29 -3.43
C VAL A 28 9.52 4.50 -4.54
N PRO A 29 10.13 3.42 -5.08
CA PRO A 29 10.99 3.54 -6.26
C PRO A 29 10.24 4.15 -7.44
N ASP A 30 10.93 4.91 -8.29
CA ASP A 30 10.33 5.48 -9.51
C ASP A 30 9.94 4.35 -10.48
N THR A 31 8.63 4.15 -10.62
CA THR A 31 8.03 3.08 -11.43
C THR A 31 8.14 3.29 -12.93
N ARG A 32 8.60 4.48 -13.37
CA ARG A 32 8.77 4.82 -14.78
C ARG A 32 10.13 4.41 -15.34
N ARG A 33 11.05 4.00 -14.47
CA ARG A 33 12.36 3.52 -14.92
C ARG A 33 12.19 2.20 -15.67
N GLN A 34 12.91 2.05 -16.78
CA GLN A 34 12.83 0.85 -17.62
C GLN A 34 13.23 -0.42 -16.85
N ASP A 35 14.13 -0.31 -15.87
CA ASP A 35 14.58 -1.43 -15.01
C ASP A 35 13.61 -1.77 -13.87
N PHE A 36 12.54 -0.99 -13.67
CA PHE A 36 11.60 -1.21 -12.58
C PHE A 36 10.88 -2.56 -12.72
N THR A 37 10.39 -2.87 -13.92
CA THR A 37 9.68 -4.13 -14.21
C THR A 37 10.57 -5.35 -13.94
N ASP A 38 11.84 -5.30 -14.33
CA ASP A 38 12.78 -6.39 -14.12
C ASP A 38 13.09 -6.58 -12.63
N LYS A 39 13.27 -5.48 -11.88
CA LYS A 39 13.43 -5.53 -10.42
C LYS A 39 12.20 -6.11 -9.73
N CYS A 40 11.00 -5.70 -10.13
CA CYS A 40 9.77 -6.27 -9.60
C CYS A 40 9.69 -7.77 -9.85
N ARG A 41 10.04 -8.23 -11.05
CA ARG A 41 10.11 -9.66 -11.37
C ARG A 41 11.13 -10.38 -10.49
N GLN A 42 12.34 -9.84 -10.35
CA GLN A 42 13.40 -10.44 -9.52
C GLN A 42 12.97 -10.55 -8.05
N GLN A 43 12.38 -9.49 -7.49
CA GLN A 43 11.91 -9.48 -6.11
C GLN A 43 10.73 -10.44 -5.89
N SER A 44 9.79 -10.50 -6.84
CA SER A 44 8.66 -11.43 -6.76
C SER A 44 9.13 -12.89 -6.79
N LEU A 45 10.14 -13.20 -7.62
CA LEU A 45 10.74 -14.52 -7.66
C LEU A 45 11.50 -14.85 -6.37
N ALA A 46 12.16 -13.86 -5.76
CA ALA A 46 12.88 -14.04 -4.50
C ALA A 46 11.94 -14.36 -3.32
N LEU A 47 10.73 -13.82 -3.34
CA LEU A 47 9.70 -14.08 -2.32
C LEU A 47 8.89 -15.37 -2.57
N ARG A 48 9.13 -16.05 -3.70
CA ARG A 48 8.33 -17.24 -4.06
C ARG A 48 8.53 -18.35 -3.03
N ASN A 49 7.42 -18.81 -2.45
CA ASN A 49 7.39 -19.84 -1.41
C ASN A 49 8.12 -19.42 -0.13
N ASP A 50 8.15 -18.12 0.17
CA ASP A 50 8.74 -17.63 1.40
C ASP A 50 7.96 -18.17 2.63
N PRO A 51 8.62 -18.81 3.61
CA PRO A 51 7.93 -19.35 4.78
C PRO A 51 7.21 -18.28 5.61
N HIS A 52 7.74 -17.04 5.66
CA HIS A 52 7.09 -15.95 6.38
C HIS A 52 5.79 -15.51 5.70
N GLU A 53 5.71 -15.58 4.36
CA GLU A 53 4.45 -15.34 3.65
C GLU A 53 3.37 -16.32 4.14
N THR A 54 3.70 -17.61 4.24
CA THR A 54 2.75 -18.64 4.71
C THR A 54 2.33 -18.37 6.16
N GLU A 55 3.30 -18.08 7.04
CA GLU A 55 3.05 -17.75 8.45
C GLU A 55 2.12 -16.55 8.60
N ILE A 56 2.42 -15.45 7.90
CA ILE A 56 1.66 -14.20 7.97
C ILE A 56 0.25 -14.39 7.41
N LEU A 57 0.09 -15.10 6.28
CA LEU A 57 -1.22 -15.36 5.68
C LEU A 57 -2.08 -16.24 6.58
N ASN A 58 -1.50 -17.25 7.23
CA ASN A 58 -2.21 -18.08 8.20
C ASN A 58 -2.67 -17.26 9.41
N TRP A 59 -1.78 -16.45 9.97
CA TRP A 59 -2.11 -15.56 11.08
C TRP A 59 -3.22 -14.56 10.70
N LEU A 60 -3.14 -13.95 9.50
CA LEU A 60 -4.18 -13.06 8.98
C LEU A 60 -5.52 -13.79 8.85
N GLN A 61 -5.52 -15.01 8.33
CA GLN A 61 -6.73 -15.83 8.18
C GLN A 61 -7.37 -16.14 9.54
N GLU A 62 -6.56 -16.47 10.56
CA GLU A 62 -7.04 -16.72 11.92
C GLU A 62 -7.58 -15.46 12.61
N ALA A 63 -6.95 -14.30 12.37
CA ALA A 63 -7.36 -13.03 12.95
C ALA A 63 -8.55 -12.37 12.22
N SER A 64 -8.90 -12.84 11.02
CA SER A 64 -9.94 -12.23 10.19
C SER A 64 -11.34 -12.69 10.60
N ASP A 65 -12.16 -11.76 11.09
CA ASP A 65 -13.60 -11.97 11.24
C ASP A 65 -14.31 -11.78 9.90
N THR A 66 -14.52 -12.90 9.20
CA THR A 66 -15.23 -12.94 7.92
C THR A 66 -16.68 -13.39 8.08
N GLU A 67 -17.19 -13.50 9.31
CA GLU A 67 -18.56 -13.94 9.57
C GLU A 67 -19.56 -12.93 8.95
N GLY A 68 -20.46 -13.43 8.10
CA GLY A 68 -21.47 -12.61 7.42
C GLY A 68 -21.01 -11.86 6.17
N TRP A 69 -19.77 -12.03 5.71
CA TRP A 69 -19.31 -11.47 4.44
C TRP A 69 -19.89 -12.31 3.28
N LYS A 70 -20.67 -11.67 2.40
CA LYS A 70 -21.24 -12.25 1.17
C LYS A 70 -20.78 -11.46 -0.06
#